data_AF-A0A922W501-F1
#
_entry.id   AF-A0A922W501-F1
#
_cell.length_a   1.000
_cell.length_b   1.000
_cell.length_c   1.000
_cell.angle_alpha   90.00
_cell.angle_beta   90.00
_cell.angle_gamma   90.00
#
_symmetry.space_group_name_H-M   'P 1'
#
loop_
_entity.id
_entity.type
_entity.pdbx_description
1 polymer ?
#
loop_
_entity_poly.entity_id
_entity_poly.type
_entity_poly.pdbx_seq_one_letter_code
_entity_poly.pdbx_strand_id
1 'polypeptide(L)'
;MQQPRAQPYNADSSLLGKVRRRMVRLMHRRPARLSHTGPVVSFTFDDVPISGAEAGAAILEQAGARGTYYVCAGLFDQPGDMGRYANQSEIARLSDAGHEIACHTWSHLDCGLADEAAIGADADRNADALTVFGAP
;
A
#
# COMPACT_ATOMS: atom_id res chain seq x y z
N MET A 1 -26.76 0.84 8.12
CA MET A 1 -25.91 2.02 8.38
C MET A 1 -24.95 2.14 7.21
N GLN A 2 -25.13 3.13 6.34
CA GLN A 2 -24.25 3.35 5.19
C GLN A 2 -22.96 3.97 5.71
N GLN A 3 -21.82 3.27 5.60
CA GLN A 3 -20.53 3.90 5.92
C GLN A 3 -20.26 5.03 4.93
N PRO A 4 -19.68 6.16 5.37
CA PRO A 4 -19.33 7.25 4.48
C PRO A 4 -18.32 6.75 3.45
N ARG A 5 -18.65 6.93 2.17
CA ARG A 5 -17.79 6.68 1.03
C ARG A 5 -16.42 7.30 1.30
N ALA A 6 -15.34 6.52 1.19
CA ALA A 6 -13.97 7.01 1.34
C ALA A 6 -13.81 8.27 0.46
N GLN A 7 -13.52 9.42 1.07
CA GLN A 7 -13.32 10.65 0.32
C GLN A 7 -12.01 10.54 -0.46
N PRO A 8 -11.97 10.95 -1.73
CA PRO A 8 -10.72 10.96 -2.49
C PRO A 8 -9.68 11.78 -1.75
N TYR A 9 -8.51 11.17 -1.51
CA TYR A 9 -7.36 11.88 -0.96
C TYR A 9 -7.01 13.07 -1.87
N ASN A 10 -7.19 14.28 -1.36
CA ASN A 10 -6.76 15.49 -2.02
C ASN A 10 -5.45 15.97 -1.39
N ALA A 11 -4.35 15.80 -2.12
CA ALA A 11 -3.07 16.32 -1.69
C ALA A 11 -3.16 17.83 -1.44
N ASP A 12 -2.62 18.29 -0.30
CA ASP A 12 -2.58 19.72 0.03
C ASP A 12 -1.91 20.51 -1.10
N SER A 13 -2.70 21.26 -1.85
CA SER A 13 -2.27 21.98 -3.05
C SER A 13 -1.65 23.34 -2.72
N SER A 14 -1.62 23.73 -1.44
CA SER A 14 -1.04 24.98 -0.96
C SER A 14 0.47 25.05 -1.25
N LEU A 15 1.01 26.27 -1.30
CA LEU A 15 2.45 26.49 -1.42
C LEU A 15 3.21 25.82 -0.28
N LEU A 16 2.66 25.89 0.94
CA LEU A 16 3.23 25.24 2.10
C LEU A 16 3.26 23.72 1.95
N GLY A 17 2.16 23.11 1.49
CA GLY A 17 2.08 21.68 1.19
C GLY A 17 3.11 21.24 0.13
N LYS A 18 3.32 22.06 -0.91
CA LYS A 18 4.37 21.82 -1.92
C LYS A 18 5.77 21.89 -1.34
N VAL A 19 6.06 22.89 -0.51
CA VAL A 19 7.35 23.04 0.19
C VAL A 19 7.58 21.87 1.15
N ARG A 20 6.57 21.50 1.95
CA ARG A 20 6.60 20.35 2.87
C ARG A 20 6.96 19.06 2.14
N ARG A 21 6.26 18.75 1.03
CA ARG A 21 6.56 17.56 0.20
C ARG A 21 7.99 17.57 -0.32
N ARG A 22 8.54 18.73 -0.67
CA ARG A 22 9.94 18.84 -1.13
C ARG A 22 10.94 18.63 0.01
N MET A 23 10.64 19.13 1.21
CA MET A 23 11.51 18.97 2.39
C MET A 23 11.48 17.55 2.96
N VAL A 24 10.32 16.89 3.01
CA VAL A 24 10.23 15.46 3.41
C VAL A 24 11.06 14.59 2.47
N ARG A 25 11.16 14.98 1.19
CA ARG A 25 12.10 14.39 0.24
C ARG A 25 13.57 14.75 0.48
N LEU A 26 13.97 15.23 1.65
CA LEU A 26 15.38 15.49 1.99
C LEU A 26 15.72 15.06 3.43
N MET A 27 14.72 14.73 4.24
CA MET A 27 14.87 14.45 5.68
C MET A 27 14.31 13.07 6.04
N HIS A 28 14.74 12.49 7.16
CA HIS A 28 14.23 11.21 7.70
C HIS A 28 14.22 10.05 6.68
N ARG A 29 15.30 9.92 5.92
CA ARG A 29 15.46 8.89 4.88
C ARG A 29 16.44 7.83 5.31
N ARG A 30 16.11 6.58 4.99
CA ARG A 30 17.04 5.46 5.01
C ARG A 30 17.11 4.86 3.60
N PRO A 31 17.93 5.41 2.69
CA PRO A 31 18.01 4.92 1.31
C PRO A 31 18.38 3.44 1.27
N ALA A 32 17.61 2.64 0.53
CA ALA A 32 17.94 1.25 0.27
C ALA A 32 19.22 1.19 -0.59
N ARG A 33 20.21 0.41 -0.15
CA ARG A 33 21.40 0.13 -0.94
C ARG A 33 21.14 -1.10 -1.79
N LEU A 34 20.94 -0.88 -3.07
CA LEU A 34 20.71 -1.94 -4.04
C LEU A 34 22.04 -2.39 -4.63
N SER A 35 22.42 -3.65 -4.40
CA SER A 35 23.60 -4.26 -5.01
C SER A 35 23.18 -5.12 -6.19
N HIS A 36 23.01 -4.51 -7.36
CA HIS A 36 22.66 -5.21 -8.59
C HIS A 36 23.59 -4.76 -9.72
N THR A 37 23.93 -5.68 -10.62
CA THR A 37 24.84 -5.44 -11.75
C THR A 37 24.13 -4.93 -13.00
N GLY A 38 22.79 -4.81 -12.97
CA GLY A 38 21.97 -4.38 -14.10
C GLY A 38 20.70 -3.62 -13.68
N PRO A 39 19.85 -3.22 -14.64
CA PRO A 39 18.61 -2.51 -14.37
C PRO A 39 17.67 -3.33 -13.49
N VAL A 40 16.99 -2.66 -12.56
CA VAL A 40 16.00 -3.28 -11.67
C VAL A 40 14.67 -2.55 -11.81
N VAL A 41 13.59 -3.33 -11.85
CA VAL A 41 12.21 -2.84 -11.85
C VAL A 41 11.49 -3.50 -10.68
N SER A 42 10.75 -2.70 -9.92
CA SER A 42 9.85 -3.17 -8.87
C SER A 42 8.42 -2.79 -9.27
N PHE A 43 7.53 -3.78 -9.33
CA PHE A 43 6.11 -3.56 -9.58
C PHE A 43 5.38 -3.51 -8.24
N THR A 44 4.71 -2.39 -7.96
CA THR A 44 4.02 -2.19 -6.68
C THR A 44 2.57 -1.77 -6.90
N PHE A 45 1.70 -2.22 -6.03
CA PHE A 45 0.28 -1.87 -6.02
C PHE A 45 -0.10 -1.37 -4.63
N ASP A 46 -0.61 -0.15 -4.57
CA ASP A 46 -1.10 0.48 -3.33
C ASP A 46 -2.62 0.32 -3.24
N ASP A 47 -3.15 0.21 -2.02
CA ASP A 47 -4.56 -0.02 -1.66
C ASP A 47 -5.19 -1.33 -2.18
N VAL A 48 -4.59 -1.91 -3.22
CA VAL A 48 -4.96 -3.16 -3.88
C VAL A 48 -6.42 -3.15 -4.32
N PRO A 49 -6.83 -2.28 -5.28
CA PRO A 49 -8.10 -2.46 -5.97
C PRO A 49 -8.12 -3.84 -6.64
N ILE A 50 -9.30 -4.46 -6.75
CA ILE A 50 -9.44 -5.85 -7.23
C ILE A 50 -8.78 -6.09 -8.59
N SER A 51 -8.80 -5.10 -9.49
CA SER A 51 -8.14 -5.18 -10.79
C SER A 51 -6.62 -5.38 -10.68
N GLY A 52 -5.98 -4.82 -9.64
CA GLY A 52 -4.56 -5.04 -9.34
C GLY A 52 -4.30 -6.45 -8.81
N ALA A 53 -5.18 -6.95 -7.94
CA ALA A 53 -5.09 -8.30 -7.39
C ALA A 53 -5.43 -9.41 -8.41
N GLU A 54 -6.20 -9.11 -9.46
CA GLU A 54 -6.58 -10.07 -10.50
C GLU A 54 -5.77 -9.85 -11.77
N ALA A 55 -6.14 -8.87 -12.59
CA ALA A 55 -5.53 -8.64 -13.89
C ALA A 55 -4.06 -8.24 -13.79
N GLY A 56 -3.72 -7.36 -12.84
CA GLY A 56 -2.34 -6.95 -12.58
C GLY A 56 -1.45 -8.13 -12.18
N ALA A 57 -1.90 -8.93 -11.20
CA ALA A 57 -1.21 -10.14 -10.78
C ALA A 57 -1.03 -11.14 -11.92
N ALA A 58 -2.11 -11.43 -12.67
CA ALA A 58 -2.09 -12.39 -13.77
C ALA A 58 -1.07 -12.01 -14.86
N ILE A 59 -0.93 -10.71 -15.19
CA ILE A 59 0.06 -10.24 -16.16
C ILE A 59 1.49 -10.47 -15.64
N LEU A 60 1.74 -10.17 -14.36
CA LEU A 60 3.05 -10.42 -13.75
C LEU A 60 3.37 -11.92 -13.71
N GLU A 61 2.42 -12.73 -13.27
CA GLU A 61 2.54 -14.19 -13.19
C GLU A 61 2.86 -14.80 -14.58
N GLN A 62 2.15 -14.37 -15.63
CA GLN A 62 2.40 -14.79 -17.02
C GLN A 62 3.79 -14.42 -17.53
N ALA A 63 4.34 -13.29 -17.08
CA ALA A 63 5.69 -12.86 -17.40
C ALA A 63 6.77 -13.52 -16.50
N GLY A 64 6.38 -14.41 -15.58
CA GLY A 64 7.29 -15.00 -14.60
C GLY A 64 7.78 -14.02 -13.54
N ALA A 65 7.13 -12.87 -13.41
CA ALA A 65 7.45 -11.81 -12.44
C ALA A 65 6.58 -11.90 -11.19
N ARG A 66 7.00 -11.18 -10.14
CA ARG A 66 6.23 -10.94 -8.92
C ARG A 66 6.18 -9.44 -8.63
N GLY A 67 5.30 -9.09 -7.71
CA GLY A 67 5.02 -7.71 -7.33
C GLY A 67 4.83 -7.61 -5.83
N THR A 68 4.90 -6.38 -5.34
CA THR A 68 4.66 -6.04 -3.94
C THR A 68 3.31 -5.35 -3.81
N TYR A 69 2.47 -5.86 -2.93
CA TYR A 69 1.13 -5.34 -2.68
C TYR A 69 1.12 -4.65 -1.32
N TYR A 70 1.06 -3.33 -1.32
CA TYR A 70 0.92 -2.51 -0.12
C TYR A 70 -0.54 -2.49 0.29
N VAL A 71 -0.89 -3.34 1.25
CA VAL A 71 -2.26 -3.60 1.68
C VAL A 71 -2.65 -2.65 2.82
N CYS A 72 -3.83 -2.03 2.66
CA CYS A 72 -4.52 -1.31 3.72
C CYS A 72 -5.74 -2.14 4.17
N ALA A 73 -5.58 -2.95 5.22
CA ALA A 73 -6.59 -3.95 5.58
C ALA A 73 -7.94 -3.35 6.03
N GLY A 74 -7.94 -2.10 6.51
CA GLY A 74 -9.18 -1.38 6.80
C GLY A 74 -10.04 -1.07 5.56
N LEU A 75 -9.50 -1.24 4.34
CA LEU A 75 -10.22 -1.06 3.08
C LEU A 75 -10.82 -2.36 2.52
N PHE A 76 -10.57 -3.52 3.13
CA PHE A 76 -11.07 -4.81 2.62
C PHE A 76 -12.57 -4.80 2.32
N ASP A 77 -12.92 -5.25 1.12
CA ASP A 77 -14.28 -5.27 0.53
C ASP A 77 -14.98 -3.89 0.44
N GLN A 78 -14.33 -2.81 0.81
CA GLN A 78 -14.91 -1.48 0.69
C GLN A 78 -14.94 -1.03 -0.77
N PRO A 79 -16.00 -0.32 -1.19
CA PRO A 79 -15.99 0.39 -2.46
C PRO A 79 -15.11 1.63 -2.35
N GLY A 80 -14.28 1.88 -3.36
CA GLY A 80 -13.49 3.11 -3.52
C GLY A 80 -13.59 3.67 -4.93
N ASP A 81 -12.89 4.78 -5.16
CA ASP A 81 -12.88 5.45 -6.48
C ASP A 81 -12.18 4.61 -7.56
N MET A 82 -11.36 3.63 -7.16
CA MET A 82 -10.70 2.66 -8.04
C MET A 82 -11.47 1.33 -8.16
N GLY A 83 -12.70 1.26 -7.65
CA GLY A 83 -13.48 0.03 -7.54
C GLY A 83 -13.40 -0.60 -6.14
N ARG A 84 -13.85 -1.85 -6.02
CA ARG A 84 -13.76 -2.61 -4.76
C ARG A 84 -12.29 -2.94 -4.46
N TYR A 85 -11.88 -2.76 -3.21
CA TYR A 85 -10.57 -3.21 -2.75
C TYR A 85 -10.57 -4.70 -2.43
N ALA A 86 -9.45 -5.36 -2.73
CA ALA A 86 -9.28 -6.79 -2.52
C ALA A 86 -9.49 -7.15 -1.04
N ASN A 87 -10.08 -8.31 -0.80
CA ASN A 87 -10.34 -8.84 0.53
C ASN A 87 -9.26 -9.81 0.98
N GLN A 88 -9.40 -10.32 2.21
CA GLN A 88 -8.47 -11.27 2.81
C GLN A 88 -8.17 -12.50 1.93
N SER A 89 -9.18 -13.12 1.31
CA SER A 89 -8.93 -14.28 0.45
C SER A 89 -8.18 -13.95 -0.83
N GLU A 90 -8.41 -12.77 -1.40
CA GLU A 90 -7.76 -12.31 -2.61
C GLU A 90 -6.31 -11.92 -2.33
N ILE A 91 -6.03 -11.32 -1.16
CA ILE A 91 -4.68 -11.08 -0.67
C ILE A 91 -3.96 -12.40 -0.35
N ALA A 92 -4.63 -13.37 0.27
CA ALA A 92 -4.05 -14.70 0.52
C ALA A 92 -3.60 -15.37 -0.79
N ARG A 93 -4.44 -15.32 -1.84
CA ARG A 93 -4.08 -15.84 -3.16
C ARG A 93 -2.79 -15.22 -3.72
N LEU A 94 -2.60 -13.91 -3.54
CA LEU A 94 -1.39 -13.21 -3.99
C LEU A 94 -0.15 -13.72 -3.24
N SER A 95 -0.25 -13.84 -1.92
CA SER A 95 0.81 -14.43 -1.10
C SER A 95 1.13 -15.86 -1.55
N ASP A 96 0.11 -16.72 -1.73
CA ASP A 96 0.27 -18.10 -2.17
C ASP A 96 0.92 -18.21 -3.56
N ALA A 97 0.66 -17.24 -4.43
CA ALA A 97 1.29 -17.14 -5.75
C ALA A 97 2.76 -16.64 -5.67
N GLY A 98 3.24 -16.21 -4.50
CA GLY A 98 4.61 -15.76 -4.25
C GLY A 98 4.81 -14.25 -4.43
N HIS A 99 3.73 -13.46 -4.38
CA HIS A 99 3.85 -12.00 -4.30
C HIS A 99 4.16 -11.55 -2.88
N GLU A 100 4.81 -10.39 -2.74
CA GLU A 100 5.09 -9.80 -1.44
C GLU A 100 3.88 -9.02 -0.93
N ILE A 101 3.49 -9.26 0.32
CA ILE A 101 2.44 -8.49 1.01
C ILE A 101 3.12 -7.54 1.99
N ALA A 102 2.86 -6.24 1.82
CA ALA A 102 3.47 -5.17 2.58
C ALA A 102 2.41 -4.23 3.21
N CYS A 103 2.83 -3.42 4.17
CA CYS A 103 1.93 -2.54 4.94
C CYS A 103 1.66 -1.20 4.22
N HIS A 104 0.39 -0.79 4.15
CA HIS A 104 -0.05 0.53 3.67
C HIS A 104 -0.90 1.28 4.70
N THR A 105 -0.54 1.18 5.99
CA THR A 105 -1.38 1.60 7.13
C THR A 105 -2.68 0.80 7.21
N TRP A 106 -3.38 0.84 8.34
CA TRP A 106 -4.69 0.19 8.53
C TRP A 106 -5.83 1.08 8.05
N SER A 107 -5.79 2.38 8.40
CA SER A 107 -6.91 3.31 8.21
C SER A 107 -6.77 4.23 7.00
N HIS A 108 -5.70 4.10 6.22
CA HIS A 108 -5.37 4.99 5.10
C HIS A 108 -5.13 6.45 5.55
N LEU A 109 -4.51 6.63 6.73
CA LEU A 109 -4.27 7.96 7.27
C LEU A 109 -3.20 8.74 6.49
N ASP A 110 -3.32 10.08 6.47
CA ASP A 110 -2.28 10.95 5.91
C ASP A 110 -1.08 11.03 6.88
N CYS A 111 -0.05 10.21 6.62
CA CYS A 111 1.20 10.20 7.39
C CYS A 111 1.98 11.52 7.32
N GLY A 112 1.63 12.44 6.41
CA GLY A 112 2.20 13.79 6.38
C GLY A 112 1.52 14.76 7.34
N LEU A 113 0.39 14.38 7.95
CA LEU A 113 -0.37 15.18 8.91
C LEU A 113 -0.45 14.54 10.30
N ALA A 114 -0.46 13.21 10.37
CA ALA A 114 -0.48 12.47 11.62
C ALA A 114 0.84 12.58 12.38
N ASP A 115 0.78 12.43 13.70
CA ASP A 115 1.97 12.32 14.54
C ASP A 115 2.56 10.90 14.50
N GLU A 116 3.80 10.77 14.99
CA GLU A 116 4.57 9.52 14.97
C GLU A 116 3.87 8.38 15.72
N ALA A 117 3.24 8.67 16.86
CA ALA A 117 2.57 7.66 17.67
C ALA A 117 1.33 7.11 16.95
N ALA A 118 0.55 7.98 16.30
CA ALA A 118 -0.59 7.58 15.49
C ALA A 118 -0.16 6.74 14.27
N ILE A 119 0.90 7.15 13.57
CA ILE A 119 1.44 6.40 12.42
C ILE A 119 1.90 5.01 12.87
N GLY A 120 2.66 4.92 13.97
CA GLY A 120 3.14 3.65 14.51
C GLY A 120 2.00 2.71 14.88
N ALA A 121 1.04 3.18 15.68
CA ALA A 121 -0.10 2.37 16.12
C ALA A 121 -0.95 1.84 14.95
N ASP A 122 -1.14 2.65 13.90
CA ASP A 122 -1.93 2.25 12.74
C ASP A 122 -1.16 1.28 11.82
N ALA A 123 0.16 1.46 11.69
CA ALA A 123 1.02 0.52 10.99
C ALA A 123 1.10 -0.84 11.71
N ASP A 124 1.26 -0.85 13.04
CA ASP A 124 1.29 -2.05 13.86
C ASP A 124 -0.03 -2.83 13.75
N ARG A 125 -1.16 -2.12 13.84
CA ARG A 125 -2.48 -2.71 13.65
C ARG A 125 -2.63 -3.39 12.29
N ASN A 126 -2.08 -2.79 11.24
CA ASN A 126 -2.10 -3.39 9.91
C ASN A 126 -1.16 -4.60 9.83
N ALA A 127 0.04 -4.54 10.41
CA ALA A 127 0.96 -5.67 10.46
C ALA A 127 0.34 -6.88 11.17
N ASP A 128 -0.33 -6.67 12.30
CA ASP A 128 -1.09 -7.72 13.03
C ASP A 128 -2.12 -8.39 12.13
N ALA A 129 -2.85 -7.60 11.33
CA ALA A 129 -3.84 -8.12 10.39
C ALA A 129 -3.24 -8.85 9.19
N LEU A 130 -2.00 -8.51 8.80
CA LEU A 130 -1.32 -9.09 7.65
C LEU A 130 -0.43 -10.29 8.00
N THR A 131 -0.16 -10.55 9.28
CA THR A 131 0.67 -11.67 9.74
C THR A 131 0.19 -13.02 9.19
N VAL A 132 -1.13 -13.17 9.00
CA VAL A 132 -1.74 -14.38 8.42
C VAL A 132 -1.38 -14.63 6.94
N PHE A 133 -0.81 -13.64 6.25
CA PHE A 133 -0.36 -13.72 4.86
C PHE A 133 1.17 -13.75 4.73
N GLY A 134 1.90 -13.98 5.82
CA GLY A 134 3.36 -13.99 5.80
C GLY A 134 3.99 -12.61 5.58
N ALA A 135 3.22 -11.53 5.79
CA ALA A 135 3.81 -10.20 5.98
C ALA A 135 4.70 -10.24 7.25
N PRO A 136 5.86 -9.55 7.23
CA PRO A 136 6.79 -9.54 8.36
C PRO A 136 6.20 -8.92 9.64
#